data_AF-Q0VRF9-F1
#
_entry.id   AF-Q0VRF9-F1
#
_cell.length_a   1.000
_cell.length_b   1.000
_cell.length_c   1.000
_cell.angle_alpha   90.00
_cell.angle_beta   90.00
_cell.angle_gamma   90.00
#
_symmetry.space_group_name_H-M   'P 1'
#
loop_
_entity.id
_entity.type
_entity.pdbx_description
1 polymer ?
#
loop_
_entity_poly.entity_id
_entity_poly.type
_entity_poly.pdbx_seq_one_letter_code
_entity_poly.pdbx_strand_id
1 'polypeptide(L)'
;MPLVDVPDPQIILTVRSNSMPTHAGEVAFPGGKRDPGDKDLLMTALRESEEEVGLSPDYVDVLGQLSPLASRYGMKVTPFVGIVRPDVELQAEPGEIDTIFQVPLQFFLDEIPELSSPIDVFGRQFRIPSYYYEDKRIWGLTAFMILDLINHVYDAGIEFEVK
;
A
#
# COMPACT_ATOMS: atom_id res chain seq x y z
N MET A 1 -4.23 -0.81 -3.48
CA MET A 1 -4.52 0.50 -2.87
C MET A 1 -6.04 0.69 -2.81
N PRO A 2 -6.68 0.04 -1.83
CA PRO A 2 -8.11 0.23 -1.54
C PRO A 2 -8.38 1.62 -0.92
N LEU A 3 -9.19 2.42 -1.61
CA LEU A 3 -9.66 3.75 -1.18
C LEU A 3 -11.15 3.69 -0.86
N VAL A 4 -11.53 3.93 0.39
CA VAL A 4 -12.93 3.88 0.83
C VAL A 4 -13.67 5.15 0.35
N ASP A 5 -14.81 4.95 -0.31
CA ASP A 5 -15.68 6.01 -0.84
C ASP A 5 -16.53 6.65 0.27
N VAL A 6 -15.88 7.51 1.04
CA VAL A 6 -16.48 8.36 2.07
C VAL A 6 -16.08 9.83 1.80
N PRO A 7 -16.78 10.83 2.38
CA PRO A 7 -16.51 12.24 2.10
C PRO A 7 -15.05 12.68 2.29
N ASP A 8 -14.32 12.07 3.24
CA ASP A 8 -12.87 12.15 3.36
C ASP A 8 -12.28 10.77 3.07
N PRO A 9 -11.90 10.48 1.80
CA PRO A 9 -11.52 9.13 1.38
C PRO A 9 -10.42 8.54 2.25
N GLN A 10 -10.54 7.27 2.60
CA GLN A 10 -9.57 6.62 3.48
C GLN A 10 -8.85 5.48 2.77
N ILE A 11 -7.56 5.33 3.04
CA ILE A 11 -6.74 4.21 2.54
C ILE A 11 -6.79 3.07 3.56
N ILE A 12 -7.20 1.88 3.13
CA ILE A 12 -7.10 0.67 3.97
C ILE A 12 -5.66 0.13 3.92
N LEU A 13 -5.07 -0.06 5.10
CA LEU A 13 -3.75 -0.64 5.31
C LEU A 13 -3.83 -1.77 6.33
N THR A 14 -2.81 -2.62 6.34
CA THR A 14 -2.66 -3.74 7.26
C THR A 14 -1.36 -3.64 8.03
N VAL A 15 -1.34 -4.20 9.24
CA VAL A 15 -0.12 -4.53 9.97
C VAL A 15 0.06 -6.04 9.88
N ARG A 16 1.20 -6.49 9.33
CA ARG A 16 1.49 -7.92 9.20
C ARG A 16 1.73 -8.56 10.57
N SER A 17 1.24 -9.78 10.73
CA SER A 17 1.38 -10.56 11.96
C SER A 17 2.86 -10.74 12.35
N ASN A 18 3.12 -10.68 13.66
CA ASN A 18 4.45 -10.90 14.22
C ASN A 18 4.95 -12.35 14.02
N SER A 19 4.06 -13.29 13.70
CA SER A 19 4.43 -14.68 13.39
C SER A 19 4.96 -14.87 11.97
N MET A 20 4.88 -13.86 11.11
CA MET A 20 5.32 -13.98 9.73
C MET A 20 6.85 -14.04 9.62
N PRO A 21 7.40 -14.90 8.74
CA PRO A 21 8.85 -15.07 8.59
C PRO A 21 9.56 -13.85 8.00
N THR A 22 8.81 -12.96 7.35
CA THR A 22 9.31 -11.76 6.68
C THR A 22 8.35 -10.60 6.92
N HIS A 23 8.88 -9.40 7.10
CA HIS A 23 8.09 -8.16 7.23
C HIS A 23 7.10 -8.18 8.42
N ALA A 24 7.40 -8.95 9.46
CA ALA A 24 6.63 -8.99 10.70
C ALA A 24 6.45 -7.58 11.31
N GLY A 25 5.22 -7.19 11.61
CA GLY A 25 4.87 -5.88 12.17
C GLY A 25 4.97 -4.71 11.19
N GLU A 26 5.31 -4.93 9.92
CA GLU A 26 5.37 -3.85 8.94
C GLU A 26 3.97 -3.48 8.43
N VAL A 27 3.78 -2.20 8.12
CA VAL A 27 2.58 -1.69 7.47
C VAL A 27 2.66 -1.96 5.96
N ALA A 28 1.60 -2.56 5.42
CA ALA A 28 1.47 -2.83 3.99
C ALA A 28 0.06 -2.51 3.49
N PHE A 29 -0.07 -2.45 2.17
CA PHE A 29 -1.37 -2.66 1.54
C PHE A 29 -1.70 -4.15 1.55
N PRO A 30 -2.98 -4.54 1.53
CA PRO A 30 -3.35 -5.91 1.24
C PRO A 30 -2.82 -6.31 -0.14
N GLY A 31 -2.29 -7.53 -0.24
CA GLY A 31 -1.68 -8.03 -1.46
C GLY A 31 -0.54 -9.01 -1.21
N GLY A 32 -0.24 -9.81 -2.22
CA GLY A 32 0.78 -10.84 -2.11
C GLY A 32 1.39 -11.25 -3.44
N LYS A 33 1.90 -12.48 -3.49
CA LYS A 33 2.57 -13.00 -4.66
C LYS A 33 1.54 -13.56 -5.64
N ARG A 34 1.87 -13.47 -6.93
CA ARG A 34 1.06 -14.11 -7.97
C ARG A 34 1.12 -15.62 -7.83
N ASP A 35 -0.05 -16.23 -7.80
CA ASP A 35 -0.21 -17.67 -7.86
C ASP A 35 -0.35 -18.18 -9.31
N PRO A 36 0.03 -19.43 -9.59
CA PRO A 36 -0.11 -20.01 -10.94
C PRO A 36 -1.55 -20.00 -11.47
N GLY A 37 -2.55 -19.99 -10.58
CA GLY A 37 -3.97 -19.91 -10.91
C GLY A 37 -4.45 -18.49 -11.25
N ASP A 38 -3.70 -17.45 -10.89
CA ASP A 38 -4.11 -16.08 -11.14
C ASP A 38 -4.00 -15.75 -12.63
N LYS A 39 -5.12 -15.30 -13.21
CA LYS A 39 -5.19 -14.91 -14.62
C LYS A 39 -4.20 -13.79 -14.96
N ASP A 40 -4.12 -12.79 -14.10
CA ASP A 40 -3.25 -11.62 -14.21
C ASP A 40 -2.96 -11.02 -12.82
N LEU A 41 -2.17 -9.95 -12.76
CA LEU A 41 -1.78 -9.31 -11.51
C LEU A 41 -2.92 -8.58 -10.81
N LEU A 42 -3.98 -8.19 -11.54
CA LEU A 42 -5.15 -7.57 -10.93
C LEU A 42 -5.92 -8.63 -10.13
N MET A 43 -6.11 -9.81 -10.72
CA MET A 43 -6.74 -10.94 -10.03
C MET A 43 -5.93 -11.39 -8.81
N THR A 44 -4.60 -11.35 -8.88
CA THR A 44 -3.75 -11.55 -7.70
C THR A 44 -4.08 -10.54 -6.60
N ALA A 45 -4.10 -9.23 -6.91
CA ALA A 45 -4.35 -8.21 -5.90
C ALA A 45 -5.74 -8.33 -5.27
N LEU A 46 -6.76 -8.66 -6.06
CA LEU A 46 -8.14 -8.86 -5.60
C LEU A 46 -8.25 -10.11 -4.70
N ARG A 47 -7.71 -11.25 -5.14
CA ARG A 47 -7.69 -12.49 -4.36
C ARG A 47 -7.00 -12.29 -3.01
N GLU A 48 -5.80 -11.72 -3.01
CA GLU A 48 -5.03 -11.48 -1.79
C GLU A 48 -5.74 -10.48 -0.86
N SER A 49 -6.44 -9.48 -1.41
CA SER A 49 -7.25 -8.56 -0.58
C SER A 49 -8.45 -9.26 0.06
N GLU A 50 -9.07 -10.20 -0.65
CA GLU A 50 -10.14 -11.02 -0.08
C GLU A 50 -9.60 -11.98 0.99
N GLU A 51 -8.46 -12.62 0.75
CA GLU A 51 -7.81 -13.55 1.69
C GLU A 51 -7.31 -12.85 2.95
N GLU A 52 -6.55 -11.74 2.83
CA GLU A 52 -5.91 -11.10 3.98
C GLU A 52 -6.87 -10.25 4.83
N VAL A 53 -7.86 -9.60 4.19
CA VAL A 53 -8.73 -8.61 4.86
C VAL A 53 -10.23 -8.79 4.61
N GLY A 54 -10.66 -9.88 3.95
CA GLY A 54 -12.07 -10.13 3.66
C GLY A 54 -12.69 -9.18 2.63
N LEU A 55 -11.87 -8.40 1.91
CA LEU A 55 -12.35 -7.44 0.92
C LEU A 55 -12.78 -8.14 -0.36
N SER A 56 -14.06 -8.53 -0.42
CA SER A 56 -14.62 -9.17 -1.60
C SER A 56 -14.52 -8.25 -2.84
N PRO A 57 -14.11 -8.78 -4.01
CA PRO A 57 -13.97 -8.00 -5.24
C PRO A 57 -15.25 -7.30 -5.69
N ASP A 58 -16.42 -7.81 -5.30
CA ASP A 58 -17.70 -7.19 -5.64
C ASP A 58 -17.82 -5.78 -5.04
N TYR A 59 -17.15 -5.50 -3.93
CA TYR A 59 -17.15 -4.18 -3.26
C TYR A 59 -16.10 -3.22 -3.82
N VAL A 60 -15.36 -3.61 -4.86
CA VAL A 60 -14.21 -2.86 -5.38
C VAL A 60 -14.42 -2.45 -6.83
N ASP A 61 -14.54 -1.15 -7.07
CA ASP A 61 -14.47 -0.57 -8.42
C ASP A 61 -13.01 -0.23 -8.75
N VAL A 62 -12.39 -1.05 -9.61
CA VAL A 62 -10.99 -0.89 -9.99
C VAL A 62 -10.81 0.29 -10.94
N LEU A 63 -9.99 1.27 -10.54
CA LEU A 63 -9.68 2.46 -11.35
C LEU A 63 -8.55 2.21 -12.35
N GLY A 64 -7.52 1.48 -11.92
CA GLY A 64 -6.35 1.23 -12.75
C GLY A 64 -5.12 0.77 -11.98
N GLN A 65 -3.99 0.74 -12.67
CA GLN A 65 -2.68 0.40 -12.11
C GLN A 65 -1.76 1.62 -12.06
N LEU A 66 -0.94 1.69 -11.01
CA LEU A 66 0.16 2.64 -10.91
C LEU A 66 1.44 2.08 -11.53
N SER A 67 2.50 2.90 -11.53
CA SER A 67 3.80 2.49 -12.03
C SER A 67 4.35 1.32 -11.19
N PRO A 68 4.86 0.24 -11.81
CA PRO A 68 5.48 -0.83 -11.05
C PRO A 68 6.74 -0.35 -10.34
N LEU A 69 6.90 -0.78 -9.09
CA LEU A 69 8.05 -0.46 -8.26
C LEU A 69 8.91 -1.72 -8.04
N ALA A 70 10.21 -1.52 -7.87
CA ALA A 70 11.13 -2.59 -7.50
C ALA A 70 11.45 -2.50 -6.01
N SER A 71 11.21 -3.57 -5.26
CA SER A 71 11.72 -3.70 -3.90
C SER A 71 13.25 -3.76 -3.90
N ARG A 72 13.86 -3.52 -2.73
CA ARG A 72 15.32 -3.65 -2.53
C ARG A 72 15.87 -5.02 -2.91
N TYR A 73 15.05 -6.07 -2.89
CA TYR A 73 15.43 -7.44 -3.23
C TYR A 73 15.12 -7.81 -4.68
N GLY A 74 14.74 -6.84 -5.53
CA GLY A 74 14.47 -7.05 -6.95
C GLY A 74 13.09 -7.62 -7.28
N MET A 75 12.23 -7.83 -6.27
CA MET A 75 10.81 -8.16 -6.51
C MET A 75 10.09 -6.96 -7.09
N LYS A 76 9.41 -7.15 -8.22
CA LYS A 76 8.58 -6.14 -8.88
C LYS A 76 7.16 -6.19 -8.31
N VAL A 77 6.68 -5.06 -7.83
CA VAL A 77 5.34 -4.88 -7.27
C VAL A 77 4.54 -3.95 -8.17
N THR A 78 3.32 -4.34 -8.53
CA THR A 78 2.42 -3.54 -9.36
C THR A 78 1.22 -3.12 -8.53
N PRO A 79 1.09 -1.83 -8.15
CA PRO A 79 -0.03 -1.37 -7.35
C PRO A 79 -1.27 -1.19 -8.22
N PHE A 80 -2.42 -1.66 -7.74
CA PHE A 80 -3.73 -1.38 -8.31
C PHE A 80 -4.52 -0.46 -7.38
N VAL A 81 -5.21 0.52 -7.94
CA VAL A 81 -6.08 1.46 -7.20
C VAL A 81 -7.52 1.01 -7.39
N GLY A 82 -8.24 0.84 -6.28
CA GLY A 82 -9.65 0.45 -6.29
C GLY A 82 -10.44 1.30 -5.31
N ILE A 83 -11.62 1.75 -5.74
CA ILE A 83 -12.59 2.41 -4.87
C ILE A 83 -13.41 1.34 -4.16
N VAL A 84 -13.47 1.43 -2.85
CA VAL A 84 -14.12 0.47 -1.96
C VAL A 84 -15.39 1.10 -1.40
N ARG A 85 -16.50 0.38 -1.48
CA ARG A 85 -17.77 0.85 -0.90
C ARG A 85 -17.66 0.98 0.63
N PRO A 86 -18.28 2.00 1.25
CA PRO A 86 -18.08 2.33 2.67
C PRO A 86 -18.66 1.31 3.66
N ASP A 87 -19.56 0.44 3.21
CA ASP A 87 -20.28 -0.54 4.01
C ASP A 87 -19.64 -1.93 4.02
N VAL A 88 -18.40 -2.07 3.53
CA VAL A 88 -17.69 -3.34 3.55
C VAL A 88 -17.27 -3.72 4.98
N GLU A 89 -17.61 -4.94 5.38
CA GLU A 89 -17.07 -5.54 6.60
C GLU A 89 -15.72 -6.18 6.28
N LEU A 90 -14.65 -5.69 6.92
CA LEU A 90 -13.31 -6.24 6.76
C LEU A 90 -13.01 -7.22 7.89
N GLN A 91 -12.36 -8.33 7.56
CA GLN A 91 -11.96 -9.36 8.49
C GLN A 91 -10.50 -9.74 8.27
N ALA A 92 -9.67 -9.53 9.29
CA ALA A 92 -8.27 -9.91 9.22
C ALA A 92 -8.11 -11.43 9.21
N GLU A 93 -7.24 -11.93 8.34
CA GLU A 93 -6.78 -13.33 8.41
C GLU A 93 -5.77 -13.48 9.55
N PRO A 94 -6.10 -14.19 10.65
CA PRO A 94 -5.30 -14.17 11.88
C PRO A 94 -3.88 -14.73 11.72
N GLY A 95 -3.62 -15.56 10.70
CA GLY A 95 -2.29 -16.08 10.41
C GLY A 95 -1.33 -15.03 9.84
N GLU A 96 -1.86 -14.00 9.17
CA GLU A 96 -1.09 -13.08 8.33
C GLU A 96 -1.23 -11.62 8.74
N ILE A 97 -2.42 -11.20 9.19
CA ILE A 97 -2.75 -9.82 9.52
C ILE A 97 -3.09 -9.69 11.00
N ASP A 98 -2.35 -8.82 11.69
CA ASP A 98 -2.60 -8.50 13.10
C ASP A 98 -3.66 -7.39 13.24
N THR A 99 -3.57 -6.36 12.39
CA THR A 99 -4.45 -5.20 12.45
C THR A 99 -4.82 -4.74 11.05
N ILE A 100 -6.09 -4.40 10.84
CA ILE A 100 -6.58 -3.62 9.70
C ILE A 100 -6.90 -2.23 10.21
N PHE A 101 -6.44 -1.20 9.51
CA PHE A 101 -6.72 0.19 9.87
C PHE A 101 -6.87 1.05 8.62
N GLN A 102 -7.48 2.22 8.80
CA GLN A 102 -7.75 3.17 7.74
C GLN A 102 -7.05 4.49 8.05
N VAL A 103 -6.43 5.09 7.03
CA VAL A 103 -5.77 6.39 7.15
C VAL A 103 -6.45 7.35 6.19
N PRO A 104 -6.93 8.52 6.64
CA PRO A 104 -7.46 9.53 5.73
C PRO A 104 -6.47 9.86 4.62
N LEU A 105 -6.91 9.93 3.37
CA LEU A 105 -6.07 10.34 2.25
C LEU A 105 -5.52 11.75 2.49
N GLN A 106 -6.33 12.62 3.09
CA GLN A 106 -5.94 13.98 3.45
C GLN A 106 -4.70 14.02 4.36
N PHE A 107 -4.52 13.04 5.25
CA PHE A 107 -3.32 12.94 6.09
C PHE A 107 -2.04 12.90 5.23
N PHE A 108 -2.01 12.15 4.14
CA PHE A 108 -0.85 12.07 3.26
C PHE A 108 -0.66 13.30 2.38
N LEU A 109 -1.70 14.12 2.20
CA LEU A 109 -1.63 15.39 1.47
C LEU A 109 -1.14 16.53 2.37
N ASP A 110 -1.49 16.50 3.65
CA ASP A 110 -1.13 17.53 4.62
C ASP A 110 0.25 17.28 5.26
N GLU A 111 0.60 16.02 5.50
CA GLU A 111 1.85 15.66 6.15
C GLU A 111 3.02 15.55 5.16
N ILE A 112 4.18 16.05 5.56
CA ILE A 112 5.42 15.88 4.80
C ILE A 112 6.13 14.64 5.36
N PRO A 113 6.45 13.63 4.53
CA PRO A 113 7.10 12.42 5.01
C PRO A 113 8.52 12.71 5.53
N GLU A 114 8.92 12.01 6.58
CA GLU A 114 10.34 11.97 6.96
C GLU A 114 11.12 11.20 5.89
N LEU A 115 12.21 11.81 5.41
CA LEU A 115 13.08 11.22 4.40
C LEU A 115 14.38 10.74 5.03
N SER A 116 14.73 9.48 4.80
CA SER A 116 16.02 8.93 5.24
C SER A 116 17.21 9.67 4.60
N SER A 117 18.41 9.41 5.13
CA SER A 117 19.64 9.61 4.37
C SER A 117 19.57 8.85 3.03
N PRO A 118 20.20 9.36 1.95
CA PRO A 118 20.22 8.66 0.68
C PRO A 118 20.80 7.25 0.81
N ILE A 119 20.15 6.29 0.17
CA ILE A 119 20.62 4.90 0.06
C ILE A 119 20.80 4.52 -1.40
N ASP A 120 21.80 3.68 -1.69
CA ASP A 120 21.98 3.11 -3.01
C ASP A 120 21.10 1.87 -3.19
N VAL A 121 20.29 1.89 -4.24
CA VAL A 121 19.49 0.75 -4.68
C VAL A 121 19.71 0.58 -6.18
N PHE A 122 20.43 -0.47 -6.56
CA PHE A 122 20.78 -0.77 -7.96
C PHE A 122 21.50 0.39 -8.68
N GLY A 123 22.38 1.11 -8.00
CA GLY A 123 23.15 2.22 -8.58
C GLY A 123 22.36 3.53 -8.71
N ARG A 124 21.19 3.62 -8.08
CA ARG A 124 20.38 4.84 -7.97
C ARG A 124 20.23 5.23 -6.50
N GLN A 125 20.24 6.53 -6.22
CA GLN A 125 20.12 7.05 -4.87
C GLN A 125 18.68 7.43 -4.56
N PHE A 126 18.15 6.82 -3.49
CA PHE A 126 16.79 7.07 -3.02
C PHE A 126 16.78 7.54 -1.57
N ARG A 127 15.83 8.40 -1.23
CA ARG A 127 15.47 8.67 0.17
C ARG A 127 14.20 7.91 0.49
N ILE A 128 14.23 7.09 1.53
CA ILE A 128 13.06 6.28 1.92
C ILE A 128 12.08 7.18 2.69
N PRO A 129 10.84 7.34 2.22
CA PRO A 129 9.82 8.08 2.95
C PRO A 129 9.27 7.28 4.12
N SER A 130 8.92 7.99 5.20
CA SER A 130 8.23 7.47 6.38
C SER A 130 7.16 8.45 6.84
N TYR A 131 5.93 7.99 6.94
CA TYR A 131 4.84 8.65 7.66
C TYR A 131 4.61 7.96 9.00
N TYR A 132 4.14 8.73 9.97
CA TYR A 132 3.80 8.24 11.31
C TYR A 132 2.34 8.58 11.57
N TYR A 133 1.49 7.55 11.59
CA TYR A 133 0.07 7.69 11.85
C TYR A 133 -0.26 6.91 13.12
N GLU A 134 -0.68 7.63 14.17
CA GLU A 134 -0.82 7.07 15.52
C GLU A 134 0.47 6.37 15.99
N ASP A 135 0.39 5.10 16.34
CA ASP A 135 1.49 4.23 16.76
C ASP A 135 2.14 3.46 15.59
N LYS A 136 1.70 3.69 14.35
CA LYS A 136 2.11 2.94 13.16
C LYS A 136 3.03 3.76 12.28
N ARG A 137 4.10 3.11 11.81
CA ARG A 137 5.02 3.67 10.83
C ARG A 137 4.72 3.13 9.44
N ILE A 138 4.40 4.02 8.51
CA ILE A 138 4.10 3.72 7.11
C ILE A 138 5.32 4.12 6.29
N TRP A 139 6.09 3.17 5.77
CA TRP A 139 7.40 3.47 5.20
C TRP A 139 7.75 2.54 4.03
N GLY A 140 8.87 2.82 3.36
CA GLY A 140 9.38 1.95 2.32
C GLY A 140 8.45 1.90 1.10
N LEU A 141 8.23 0.69 0.57
CA LEU A 141 7.44 0.49 -0.64
C LEU A 141 6.00 0.98 -0.49
N THR A 142 5.40 0.76 0.69
CA THR A 142 4.06 1.26 1.03
C THR A 142 3.98 2.77 0.88
N ALA A 143 4.92 3.50 1.48
CA ALA A 143 4.97 4.96 1.38
C ALA A 143 5.33 5.44 -0.04
N PHE A 144 6.18 4.74 -0.78
CA PHE A 144 6.44 5.06 -2.19
C PHE A 144 5.18 4.94 -3.07
N MET A 145 4.36 3.90 -2.88
CA MET A 145 3.10 3.76 -3.62
C MET A 145 2.11 4.89 -3.29
N ILE A 146 2.05 5.31 -2.03
CA ILE A 146 1.24 6.46 -1.61
C ILE A 146 1.73 7.75 -2.26
N LEU A 147 3.05 7.98 -2.26
CA LEU A 147 3.66 9.13 -2.93
C LEU A 147 3.39 9.13 -4.44
N ASP A 148 3.50 7.99 -5.11
CA ASP A 148 3.19 7.87 -6.54
C ASP A 148 1.73 8.24 -6.82
N LEU A 149 0.79 7.73 -6.00
CA LEU A 149 -0.63 8.08 -6.11
C LEU A 149 -0.87 9.59 -5.95
N ILE A 150 -0.38 10.20 -4.86
CA ILE A 150 -0.67 11.62 -4.58
C ILE A 150 0.07 12.57 -5.50
N ASN A 151 1.27 12.22 -5.96
CA ASN A 151 1.97 12.99 -6.98
C ASN A 151 1.27 12.88 -8.34
N HIS A 152 0.71 11.72 -8.69
CA HIS A 152 0.05 11.52 -9.98
C HIS A 152 -1.37 12.13 -10.04
N VAL A 153 -2.11 12.05 -8.95
CA VAL A 153 -3.53 12.46 -8.91
C VAL A 153 -3.72 13.89 -8.40
N TYR A 154 -2.86 14.35 -7.48
CA TYR A 154 -3.02 15.63 -6.78
C TYR A 154 -1.86 16.62 -7.02
N ASP A 155 -0.92 16.30 -7.91
CA ASP A 155 0.26 17.13 -8.21
C ASP A 155 1.03 17.57 -6.94
N ALA A 156 1.11 16.69 -5.94
CA ALA A 156 1.67 17.01 -4.61
C ALA A 156 3.16 17.44 -4.64
N GLY A 157 3.89 17.17 -5.73
CA GLY A 157 5.21 17.72 -5.99
C GLY A 157 6.32 17.21 -5.06
N ILE A 158 6.14 16.04 -4.43
CA ILE A 158 7.12 15.48 -3.48
C ILE A 158 8.23 14.77 -4.26
N GLU A 159 9.43 15.37 -4.30
CA GLU A 159 10.64 14.77 -4.89
C GLU A 159 11.31 13.77 -3.90
N PHE A 160 11.40 12.49 -4.26
CA PHE A 160 12.03 11.44 -3.45
C PHE A 160 13.21 10.72 -4.12
N GLU A 161 13.37 10.88 -5.44
CA GLU A 161 14.59 10.50 -6.16
C GLU A 161 15.64 11.61 -6.05
N VAL A 162 16.89 11.23 -5.77
CA VAL A 162 18.00 12.21 -5.74
C VAL A 162 18.57 12.32 -7.16
N LYS A 163 18.50 13.52 -7.75
CA LYS A 163 19.11 13.84 -9.05
C LYS A 163 20.64 13.78 -8.98
#